data_AF-A0A2E6SB88-F1
#
_entry.id   AF-A0A2E6SB88-F1
#
_cell.length_a   1.000
_cell.length_b   1.000
_cell.length_c   1.000
_cell.angle_alpha   90.00
_cell.angle_beta   90.00
_cell.angle_gamma   90.00
#
_symmetry.space_group_name_H-M   'P 1'
#
loop_
_entity.id
_entity.type
_entity.pdbx_description
1 polymer ?
#
loop_
_entity_poly.entity_id
_entity_poly.type
_entity_poly.pdbx_seq_one_letter_code
_entity_poly.pdbx_strand_id
1 'polypeptide(L)'
;MFTAAQKRSLLVGFGIIFAAAAFITLIWLGMFLPGFAGEVFRKMAGLMWTPLILDVSLFLLGIILILWLNIFIRAREGDEYVYLEQVESPPADLPEGARSVIFHEPPEPRGVGPGLAAIEGALELNDLSEATTLLYELPADQLEEPDVLALRIELSRRKGHDQKAAELLAELRVRSPHHPLCAESDPDPPGH
;
A
#
# COMPACT_ATOMS: atom_id res chain seq x y z
N MET A 1 -14.38 -25.98 5.87
CA MET A 1 -13.10 -26.44 6.47
C MET A 1 -12.35 -25.21 6.98
N PHE A 2 -11.97 -25.16 8.26
CA PHE A 2 -11.19 -24.03 8.80
C PHE A 2 -9.82 -23.94 8.14
N THR A 3 -9.40 -22.72 7.78
CA THR A 3 -8.06 -22.47 7.22
C THR A 3 -6.97 -22.75 8.27
N ALA A 4 -5.73 -23.00 7.83
CA ALA A 4 -4.62 -23.28 8.76
C ALA A 4 -4.39 -22.12 9.76
N ALA A 5 -4.61 -20.87 9.33
CA ALA A 5 -4.57 -19.70 10.19
C ALA A 5 -5.72 -19.70 11.23
N GLN A 6 -6.96 -19.99 10.82
CA GLN A 6 -8.11 -20.08 11.73
C GLN A 6 -7.91 -21.17 12.80
N LYS A 7 -7.33 -22.32 12.43
CA LYS A 7 -7.00 -23.38 13.40
C LYS A 7 -5.96 -22.92 14.43
N ARG A 8 -4.94 -22.16 14.01
CA ARG A 8 -3.93 -21.60 14.93
C ARG A 8 -4.56 -20.59 15.89
N SER A 9 -5.37 -19.67 15.39
CA SER A 9 -6.06 -18.68 16.23
C SER A 9 -7.03 -19.33 17.23
N LEU A 10 -7.76 -20.37 16.79
CA LEU A 10 -8.64 -21.15 17.66
C LEU A 10 -7.83 -21.84 18.78
N LEU A 11 -6.68 -22.42 18.45
CA LEU A 11 -5.83 -23.14 19.40
C LEU A 11 -5.17 -22.18 20.41
N VAL A 12 -4.73 -21.02 19.96
CA VAL A 12 -4.21 -19.95 20.83
C VAL A 12 -5.31 -19.42 21.74
N GLY A 13 -6.50 -19.12 21.21
CA GLY A 13 -7.64 -18.66 22.00
C GLY A 13 -8.08 -19.70 23.04
N PHE A 14 -8.19 -20.96 22.63
CA PHE A 14 -8.49 -22.07 23.54
C PHE A 14 -7.44 -22.23 24.63
N GLY A 15 -6.15 -22.13 24.28
CA GLY A 15 -5.05 -22.18 25.24
C GLY A 15 -5.12 -21.08 26.29
N ILE A 16 -5.46 -19.85 25.89
CA ILE A 16 -5.62 -18.72 26.83
C ILE A 16 -6.80 -18.95 27.77
N ILE A 17 -7.96 -19.38 27.24
CA ILE A 17 -9.14 -19.68 28.05
C ILE A 17 -8.85 -20.81 29.04
N PHE A 18 -8.20 -21.88 28.58
CA PHE A 18 -7.83 -23.02 29.41
C PHE A 18 -6.84 -22.62 30.51
N ALA A 19 -5.83 -21.81 30.18
CA ALA A 19 -4.88 -21.29 31.16
C ALA A 19 -5.57 -20.44 32.23
N ALA A 20 -6.49 -19.55 31.83
CA ALA A 20 -7.27 -18.75 32.77
C ALA A 20 -8.16 -19.62 33.67
N ALA A 21 -8.86 -20.60 33.09
CA ALA A 21 -9.69 -21.54 33.84
C ALA A 21 -8.87 -22.39 34.84
N ALA A 22 -7.70 -22.87 34.43
CA ALA A 22 -6.78 -23.60 35.29
C ALA A 22 -6.26 -22.72 36.44
N PHE A 23 -5.94 -21.45 36.17
CA PHE A 23 -5.51 -20.50 37.18
C PHE A 23 -6.60 -20.23 38.23
N ILE A 24 -7.84 -20.01 37.80
CA ILE A 24 -8.99 -19.83 38.71
C ILE A 24 -9.20 -21.09 39.55
N THR A 25 -9.08 -22.27 38.93
CA THR A 25 -9.21 -23.56 39.60
C THR A 25 -8.10 -23.77 40.64
N LEU A 26 -6.87 -23.34 40.35
CA LEU A 26 -5.75 -23.39 41.29
C LEU A 26 -5.97 -22.46 42.49
N ILE A 27 -6.50 -21.25 42.28
CA ILE A 27 -6.87 -20.36 43.38
C ILE A 27 -7.93 -21.01 44.27
N TRP A 28 -8.96 -21.60 43.65
CA TRP A 28 -10.01 -22.33 44.36
C TRP A 28 -9.47 -23.52 45.16
N LEU A 29 -8.60 -24.32 44.56
CA LEU A 29 -7.95 -25.44 45.24
C LEU A 29 -7.05 -24.95 46.40
N GLY A 30 -6.37 -23.82 46.18
CA GLY A 30 -5.53 -23.16 47.17
C GLY A 30 -6.29 -22.71 48.42
N MET A 31 -7.59 -22.42 48.32
CA MET A 31 -8.43 -22.05 49.48
C MET A 31 -8.66 -23.19 50.48
N PHE A 32 -8.48 -24.45 50.04
CA PHE A 32 -8.61 -25.64 50.88
C PHE A 32 -7.32 -26.01 51.62
N LEU A 33 -6.19 -25.37 51.30
CA LEU A 33 -4.94 -25.58 52.03
C LEU A 33 -5.05 -25.06 53.48
N PRO A 34 -4.60 -25.82 54.48
CA PRO A 34 -4.50 -25.33 55.84
C PRO A 34 -3.30 -24.38 56.01
N GLY A 35 -3.39 -23.46 56.97
CA GLY A 35 -2.29 -22.54 57.34
C GLY A 35 -2.26 -21.24 56.52
N PHE A 36 -1.10 -20.58 56.53
CA PHE A 36 -0.90 -19.24 55.94
C PHE A 36 -1.22 -19.19 54.43
N ALA A 37 -0.84 -20.22 53.68
CA ALA A 37 -1.10 -20.28 52.24
C ALA A 37 -2.60 -20.22 51.91
N GLY A 38 -3.44 -20.97 52.64
CA GLY A 38 -4.89 -20.94 52.46
C GLY A 38 -5.50 -19.59 52.81
N GLU A 39 -4.97 -18.89 53.82
CA GLU A 39 -5.43 -17.54 54.17
C GLU A 39 -5.12 -16.53 53.06
N VAL A 40 -3.94 -16.63 52.43
CA VAL A 40 -3.57 -15.79 51.28
C VAL A 40 -4.50 -16.05 50.09
N PHE A 41 -4.77 -17.31 49.74
CA PHE A 41 -5.69 -17.65 48.65
C PHE A 41 -7.13 -17.19 48.92
N ARG A 42 -7.62 -17.31 50.16
CA ARG A 42 -8.94 -16.79 50.55
C ARG A 42 -9.02 -15.27 50.47
N LYS A 43 -7.96 -14.56 50.88
CA LYS A 43 -7.89 -13.09 50.73
C LYS A 43 -7.85 -12.67 49.26
N MET A 44 -7.08 -13.36 48.42
CA MET A 44 -7.07 -13.13 46.96
C MET A 44 -8.44 -13.38 46.33
N ALA A 45 -9.10 -14.49 46.67
CA ALA A 45 -10.44 -14.80 46.17
C ALA A 45 -11.46 -13.74 46.63
N GLY A 46 -11.38 -13.29 47.89
CA GLY A 46 -12.20 -12.21 48.41
C GLY A 46 -11.96 -10.88 47.67
N LEU A 47 -10.70 -10.55 47.35
CA LEU A 47 -10.33 -9.36 46.59
C LEU A 47 -10.92 -9.39 45.17
N MET A 48 -10.86 -10.53 44.48
CA MET A 48 -11.41 -10.70 43.14
C MET A 48 -12.93 -10.46 43.08
N TRP A 49 -13.65 -10.76 44.17
CA TRP A 49 -15.10 -10.60 44.24
C TRP A 49 -15.54 -9.23 44.79
N THR A 50 -14.60 -8.31 45.01
CA THR A 50 -14.95 -6.95 45.41
C THR A 50 -15.66 -6.21 44.27
N PRO A 51 -16.64 -5.34 44.58
CA PRO A 51 -17.41 -4.61 43.57
C PRO A 51 -16.50 -3.79 42.66
N LEU A 52 -15.42 -3.20 43.20
CA LEU A 52 -14.44 -2.45 42.40
C LEU A 52 -13.81 -3.30 41.29
N ILE A 53 -13.38 -4.52 41.60
CA ILE A 53 -12.74 -5.41 40.61
C ILE A 53 -13.77 -5.90 39.60
N LEU A 54 -14.98 -6.23 40.05
CA LEU A 54 -16.07 -6.64 39.16
C LEU A 54 -16.45 -5.53 38.18
N ASP A 55 -16.61 -4.29 38.66
CA ASP A 55 -16.93 -3.13 37.82
C ASP A 55 -15.84 -2.85 36.78
N VAL A 56 -14.57 -2.86 37.20
CA VAL A 56 -13.42 -2.70 36.29
C VAL A 56 -13.35 -3.83 35.27
N SER A 57 -13.61 -5.07 35.68
CA SER A 57 -13.63 -6.22 34.77
C SER A 57 -14.75 -6.12 33.73
N LEU A 58 -15.93 -5.63 34.12
CA LEU A 58 -17.06 -5.41 33.22
C LEU A 58 -16.76 -4.28 32.22
N PHE A 59 -16.15 -3.19 32.70
CA PHE A 59 -15.70 -2.09 31.84
C PHE A 59 -14.68 -2.57 30.80
N LEU A 60 -13.66 -3.31 31.24
CA LEU A 60 -12.65 -3.90 30.33
C LEU A 60 -13.27 -4.87 29.34
N LEU A 61 -14.23 -5.70 29.77
CA LEU A 61 -14.97 -6.60 28.89
C LEU A 61 -15.70 -5.82 27.79
N GLY A 62 -16.32 -4.69 28.12
CA GLY A 62 -16.96 -3.80 27.16
C GLY A 62 -15.99 -3.27 26.11
N ILE A 63 -14.80 -2.81 26.52
CA ILE A 63 -13.74 -2.37 25.59
C ILE A 63 -13.30 -3.51 24.67
N ILE A 64 -13.04 -4.69 25.25
CA ILE A 64 -12.62 -5.87 24.48
C ILE A 64 -13.69 -6.26 23.46
N LEU A 65 -14.97 -6.21 23.84
CA LEU A 65 -16.09 -6.51 22.94
C LEU A 65 -16.14 -5.53 21.75
N ILE A 66 -15.98 -4.23 22.00
CA ILE A 66 -15.96 -3.21 20.94
C ILE A 66 -14.79 -3.45 19.99
N LEU A 67 -13.59 -3.68 20.52
CA LEU A 67 -12.40 -3.98 19.72
C LEU A 67 -12.58 -5.25 18.90
N TRP A 68 -13.11 -6.30 19.53
CA TRP A 68 -13.36 -7.58 18.86
C TRP A 68 -14.41 -7.45 17.75
N LEU A 69 -15.51 -6.72 17.99
CA LEU A 69 -16.51 -6.43 16.99
C LEU A 69 -15.92 -5.63 15.83
N ASN A 70 -15.11 -4.63 16.11
CA ASN A 70 -14.43 -3.84 15.08
C ASN A 70 -13.50 -4.73 14.22
N ILE A 71 -12.70 -5.58 14.86
CA ILE A 71 -11.85 -6.56 14.16
C ILE A 71 -12.70 -7.55 13.36
N PHE A 72 -13.83 -8.00 13.89
CA PHE A 72 -14.73 -8.94 13.23
C PHE A 72 -15.39 -8.34 12.00
N ILE A 73 -15.90 -7.12 12.10
CA ILE A 73 -16.48 -6.36 10.99
C ILE A 73 -15.39 -6.17 9.92
N ARG A 74 -14.22 -5.66 10.30
CA ARG A 74 -13.08 -5.49 9.39
C ARG A 74 -12.66 -6.80 8.70
N ALA A 75 -12.63 -7.91 9.43
CA ALA A 75 -12.28 -9.21 8.86
C ALA A 75 -13.37 -9.77 7.93
N ARG A 76 -14.63 -9.37 8.09
CA ARG A 76 -15.76 -9.80 7.26
C ARG A 76 -15.92 -8.92 6.01
N GLU A 77 -15.76 -7.62 6.16
CA GLU A 77 -15.94 -6.63 5.09
C GLU A 77 -14.67 -6.51 4.22
N GLY A 78 -13.53 -6.99 4.70
CA GLY A 78 -12.25 -6.89 4.00
C GLY A 78 -11.61 -5.53 4.23
N ASP A 79 -10.30 -5.44 4.03
CA ASP A 79 -9.56 -4.18 4.18
C ASP A 79 -10.03 -3.19 3.08
N GLU A 80 -11.01 -2.34 3.39
CA GLU A 80 -11.36 -1.15 2.61
C GLU A 80 -10.25 -0.08 2.75
N TYR A 81 -9.00 -0.44 2.47
CA TYR A 81 -8.01 0.56 2.10
C TYR A 81 -8.16 0.82 0.61
N VAL A 82 -9.12 1.69 0.29
CA VAL A 82 -9.30 2.22 -1.06
C VAL A 82 -8.15 3.14 -1.38
N TYR A 83 -7.31 2.76 -2.35
CA TYR A 83 -6.33 3.66 -2.94
C TYR A 83 -7.07 4.65 -3.84
N LEU A 84 -7.17 5.89 -3.40
CA LEU A 84 -7.74 6.99 -4.19
C LEU A 84 -6.62 7.63 -5.01
N GLU A 85 -6.45 7.19 -6.25
CA GLU A 85 -5.70 7.96 -7.23
C GLU A 85 -6.67 8.96 -7.86
N GLN A 86 -6.58 10.23 -7.48
CA GLN A 86 -7.31 11.30 -8.16
C GLN A 86 -6.68 11.48 -9.53
N VAL A 87 -7.34 10.97 -10.57
CA VAL A 87 -6.96 11.25 -11.95
C VAL A 87 -7.24 12.73 -12.22
N GLU A 88 -6.20 13.53 -12.42
CA GLU A 88 -6.27 14.98 -12.63
C GLU A 88 -6.98 15.36 -13.95
N SER A 89 -7.25 14.39 -14.84
CA SER A 89 -7.98 14.60 -16.10
C SER A 89 -8.77 13.36 -16.54
N PRO A 90 -10.01 13.15 -16.04
CA PRO A 90 -10.86 12.04 -16.48
C PRO A 90 -11.48 12.33 -17.87
N PRO A 91 -11.57 11.33 -18.77
CA PRO A 91 -12.29 11.45 -20.04
C PRO A 91 -13.75 11.93 -19.84
N ALA A 92 -14.24 12.77 -20.76
CA ALA A 92 -15.54 13.44 -20.65
C ALA A 92 -16.77 12.51 -20.55
N ASP A 93 -16.61 11.23 -20.91
CA ASP A 93 -17.67 10.21 -20.94
C ASP A 93 -17.81 9.39 -19.64
N LEU A 94 -17.05 9.72 -18.57
CA LEU A 94 -17.15 9.00 -17.30
C LEU A 94 -18.22 9.63 -16.37
N PRO A 95 -19.24 8.86 -15.95
CA PRO A 95 -20.24 9.32 -14.97
C PRO A 95 -19.58 9.72 -13.65
N GLU A 96 -20.10 10.74 -12.96
CA GLU A 96 -19.46 11.38 -11.80
C GLU A 96 -19.06 10.40 -10.68
N GLY A 97 -19.79 9.29 -10.53
CA GLY A 97 -19.48 8.22 -9.55
C GLY A 97 -18.33 7.28 -9.93
N ALA A 98 -17.84 7.31 -11.17
CA ALA A 98 -16.75 6.47 -11.68
C ALA A 98 -15.41 7.20 -11.80
N ARG A 99 -15.36 8.50 -11.49
CA ARG A 99 -14.13 9.32 -11.50
C ARG A 99 -13.14 8.96 -10.39
N SER A 100 -13.55 8.12 -9.44
CA SER A 100 -12.69 7.44 -8.48
C SER A 100 -12.71 5.96 -8.80
N VAL A 101 -11.75 5.47 -9.58
CA VAL A 101 -11.60 4.01 -9.74
C VAL A 101 -11.09 3.49 -8.41
N ILE A 102 -11.99 2.85 -7.67
CA ILE A 102 -11.70 2.21 -6.38
C ILE A 102 -10.89 0.95 -6.70
N PHE A 103 -9.57 1.02 -6.51
CA PHE A 103 -8.70 -0.15 -6.68
C PHE A 103 -8.68 -0.96 -5.38
N HIS A 104 -9.09 -2.22 -5.47
CA HIS A 104 -9.09 -3.18 -4.35
C HIS A 104 -7.73 -3.84 -4.09
N GLU A 105 -6.83 -3.76 -5.06
CA GLU A 105 -5.44 -4.21 -4.96
C GLU A 105 -4.54 -3.01 -5.29
N PRO A 106 -3.34 -2.91 -4.69
CA PRO A 106 -2.36 -1.93 -5.14
C PRO A 106 -2.15 -2.18 -6.65
N PRO A 107 -2.39 -1.19 -7.53
CA PRO A 107 -2.23 -1.41 -8.95
C PRO A 107 -0.81 -1.93 -9.20
N GLU A 108 -0.69 -2.99 -10.00
CA GLU A 108 0.63 -3.39 -10.48
C GLU A 108 1.30 -2.13 -11.04
N PRO A 109 2.52 -1.79 -10.61
CA PRO A 109 3.21 -0.64 -11.16
C PRO A 109 3.27 -0.87 -12.66
N ARG A 110 2.47 -0.10 -13.42
CA ARG A 110 2.60 -0.04 -14.87
C ARG A 110 4.08 0.23 -15.11
N GLY A 111 4.79 -0.72 -15.72
CA GLY A 111 6.09 -0.43 -16.31
C GLY A 111 5.87 0.79 -17.18
N VAL A 112 6.46 1.94 -16.89
CA VAL A 112 7.82 2.20 -16.44
C VAL A 112 7.78 2.96 -15.11
N GLY A 113 8.78 2.70 -14.26
CA GLY A 113 8.80 3.17 -12.86
C GLY A 113 8.59 4.69 -12.68
N PRO A 114 8.33 5.14 -11.44
CA PRO A 114 8.02 6.52 -11.07
C PRO A 114 8.99 7.61 -11.56
N GLY A 115 10.13 7.24 -12.15
CA GLY A 115 11.06 8.15 -12.82
C GLY A 115 10.57 8.72 -14.15
N LEU A 116 9.86 7.96 -15.00
CA LEU A 116 9.47 8.46 -16.34
C LEU A 116 8.43 9.58 -16.28
N ALA A 117 7.36 9.37 -15.51
CA ALA A 117 6.33 10.40 -15.30
C ALA A 117 6.90 11.65 -14.59
N ALA A 118 7.88 11.47 -13.69
CA ALA A 118 8.56 12.58 -13.05
C ALA A 118 9.43 13.39 -14.04
N ILE A 119 10.10 12.72 -14.99
CA ILE A 119 10.88 13.38 -16.05
C ILE A 119 9.94 14.17 -16.98
N GLU A 120 8.81 13.59 -17.37
CA GLU A 120 7.80 14.27 -18.19
C GLU A 120 7.23 15.50 -17.47
N GLY A 121 6.86 15.38 -16.21
CA GLY A 121 6.40 16.51 -15.40
C GLY A 121 7.44 17.62 -15.27
N ALA A 122 8.72 17.27 -15.04
CA ALA A 122 9.80 18.26 -14.99
C ALA A 122 9.99 18.97 -16.34
N LEU A 123 9.84 18.26 -17.46
CA LEU A 123 9.85 18.86 -18.79
C LEU A 123 8.65 19.77 -19.04
N GLU A 124 7.44 19.40 -18.63
CA GLU A 124 6.24 20.25 -18.75
C GLU A 124 6.38 21.55 -17.95
N LEU A 125 6.95 21.46 -16.75
CA LEU A 125 7.26 22.61 -15.90
C LEU A 125 8.48 23.43 -16.38
N ASN A 126 9.11 23.01 -17.48
CA ASN A 126 10.32 23.58 -18.06
C ASN A 126 11.53 23.60 -17.11
N ASP A 127 11.54 22.71 -16.10
CA ASP A 127 12.70 22.48 -15.24
C ASP A 127 13.67 21.50 -15.91
N LEU A 128 14.48 22.05 -16.82
CA LEU A 128 15.46 21.29 -17.59
C LEU A 128 16.60 20.74 -16.73
N SER A 129 16.79 21.26 -15.50
CA SER A 129 17.82 20.79 -14.59
C SER A 129 17.36 19.52 -13.89
N GLU A 130 16.15 19.55 -13.32
CA GLU A 130 15.53 18.41 -12.66
C GLU A 130 15.31 17.24 -13.63
N ALA A 131 14.77 17.50 -14.83
CA ALA A 131 14.60 16.49 -15.86
C ALA A 131 15.92 15.78 -16.24
N THR A 132 17.04 16.50 -16.20
CA THR A 132 18.37 15.93 -16.47
C THR A 132 18.85 15.03 -15.35
N THR A 133 18.66 15.46 -14.10
CA THR A 133 19.03 14.67 -12.92
C THR A 133 18.26 13.34 -12.90
N LEU A 134 16.94 13.41 -13.08
CA LEU A 134 16.08 12.23 -13.10
C LEU A 134 16.44 11.27 -14.25
N LEU A 135 16.82 11.79 -15.42
CA LEU A 135 17.33 10.97 -16.53
C LEU A 135 18.66 10.27 -16.22
N TYR A 136 19.53 10.86 -15.40
CA TYR A 136 20.79 10.23 -14.99
C TYR A 136 20.62 9.18 -13.88
N GLU A 137 19.52 9.25 -13.13
CA GLU A 137 19.16 8.27 -12.10
C GLU A 137 18.59 6.97 -12.70
N LEU A 138 18.16 7.01 -13.97
CA LEU A 138 17.71 5.82 -14.68
C LEU A 138 18.87 4.85 -14.95
N PRO A 139 18.66 3.53 -14.77
CA PRO A 139 19.68 2.54 -15.03
C PRO A 139 19.94 2.41 -16.55
N ALA A 140 21.18 2.07 -16.92
CA ALA A 140 21.66 2.18 -18.30
C ALA A 140 20.94 1.26 -19.31
N ASP A 141 20.31 0.20 -18.82
CA ASP A 141 19.45 -0.72 -19.57
C ASP A 141 18.12 -0.08 -19.99
N GLN A 142 17.62 0.89 -19.23
CA GLN A 142 16.37 1.61 -19.49
C GLN A 142 16.56 2.86 -20.37
N LEU A 143 17.80 3.38 -20.47
CA LEU A 143 18.11 4.56 -21.28
C LEU A 143 17.86 4.39 -22.78
N GLU A 144 17.76 3.14 -23.22
CA GLU A 144 17.53 2.76 -24.62
C GLU A 144 16.07 2.40 -24.91
N GLU A 145 15.18 2.50 -23.92
CA GLU A 145 13.74 2.35 -24.13
C GLU A 145 13.20 3.47 -25.02
N PRO A 146 12.23 3.17 -25.90
CA PRO A 146 11.73 4.14 -26.88
C PRO A 146 11.12 5.38 -26.20
N ASP A 147 10.45 5.22 -25.07
CA ASP A 147 9.81 6.31 -24.33
C ASP A 147 10.84 7.21 -23.63
N VAL A 148 11.93 6.63 -23.10
CA VAL A 148 13.05 7.40 -22.53
C VAL A 148 13.81 8.14 -23.62
N LEU A 149 14.00 7.53 -24.79
CA LEU A 149 14.62 8.18 -25.95
C LEU A 149 13.80 9.39 -26.43
N ALA A 150 12.47 9.29 -26.44
CA ALA A 150 11.57 10.40 -26.75
C ALA A 150 11.79 11.60 -25.81
N LEU A 151 11.85 11.37 -24.49
CA LEU A 151 12.09 12.43 -23.51
C LEU A 151 13.52 13.01 -23.60
N ARG A 152 14.51 12.19 -23.94
CA ARG A 152 15.90 12.66 -24.17
C ARG A 152 16.01 13.54 -25.42
N ILE A 153 15.24 13.25 -26.47
CA ILE A 153 15.14 14.10 -27.67
C ILE A 153 14.51 15.44 -27.29
N GLU A 154 13.40 15.42 -26.56
CA GLU A 154 12.70 16.63 -26.13
C GLU A 154 13.56 17.51 -25.22
N LEU A 155 14.24 16.92 -24.23
CA LEU A 155 15.20 17.62 -23.38
C LEU A 155 16.34 18.24 -24.21
N SER A 156 16.85 17.53 -25.22
CA SER A 156 17.95 18.00 -26.06
C SER A 156 17.52 19.17 -26.95
N ARG A 157 16.29 19.15 -27.50
CA ARG A 157 15.71 20.27 -28.26
C ARG A 157 15.53 21.51 -27.38
N ARG A 158 14.97 21.35 -26.18
CA ARG A 158 14.76 22.49 -25.25
C ARG A 158 16.06 23.10 -24.73
N LYS A 159 17.13 22.32 -24.66
CA LYS A 159 18.49 22.81 -24.35
C LYS A 159 19.23 23.42 -25.54
N GLY A 160 18.64 23.41 -26.75
CA GLY A 160 19.27 23.92 -27.97
C GLY A 160 20.37 23.02 -28.54
N HIS A 161 20.37 21.72 -28.19
CA HIS A 161 21.32 20.73 -28.67
C HIS A 161 20.74 19.92 -29.85
N ASP A 162 20.46 20.60 -30.97
CA ASP A 162 19.74 20.04 -32.11
C ASP A 162 20.47 18.86 -32.77
N GLN A 163 21.80 18.90 -32.80
CA GLN A 163 22.62 17.82 -33.35
C GLN A 163 22.46 16.51 -32.56
N LYS A 164 22.43 16.62 -31.23
CA LYS A 164 22.23 15.47 -30.33
C LYS A 164 20.81 14.92 -30.42
N ALA A 165 19.83 15.81 -30.58
CA ALA A 165 18.44 15.42 -30.80
C ALA A 165 18.27 14.63 -32.10
N ALA A 166 18.96 15.03 -33.19
CA ALA A 166 18.92 14.32 -34.47
C ALA A 166 19.54 12.92 -34.40
N GLU A 167 20.66 12.76 -33.67
CA GLU A 167 21.30 11.47 -33.43
C GLU A 167 20.38 10.51 -32.65
N LEU A 168 19.76 10.99 -31.57
CA LEU A 168 18.82 10.21 -30.77
C LEU A 168 17.55 9.84 -31.54
N LEU A 169 17.09 10.71 -32.45
CA LEU A 169 15.94 10.44 -33.32
C LEU A 169 16.26 9.34 -34.34
N ALA A 170 17.48 9.33 -34.89
CA ALA A 170 17.93 8.25 -35.77
C ALA A 170 17.99 6.91 -35.02
N GLU A 171 18.43 6.92 -33.76
CA GLU A 171 18.42 5.73 -32.88
C GLU A 171 17.00 5.24 -32.57
N LEU A 172 16.07 6.16 -32.28
CA LEU A 172 14.66 5.84 -32.06
C LEU A 172 14.01 5.20 -33.30
N ARG A 173 14.30 5.70 -34.51
CA ARG A 173 13.78 5.14 -35.78
C ARG A 173 14.22 3.70 -36.02
N VAL A 174 15.44 3.34 -35.60
CA VAL A 174 15.97 1.99 -35.75
C VAL A 174 15.29 1.00 -34.79
N ARG A 175 14.99 1.45 -33.56
CA ARG A 175 14.40 0.59 -32.52
C ARG A 175 12.87 0.52 -32.53
N SER A 176 12.20 1.63 -32.84
CA SER A 176 10.74 1.71 -32.87
C SER A 176 10.26 2.55 -34.07
N PRO A 177 10.19 1.94 -35.26
CA PRO A 177 9.85 2.67 -36.50
C PRO A 177 8.42 3.22 -36.54
N HIS A 178 7.53 2.77 -35.65
CA HIS A 178 6.13 3.21 -35.58
C HIS A 178 5.88 4.25 -34.48
N HIS A 179 6.93 4.80 -33.86
CA HIS A 179 6.78 5.78 -32.78
C HIS A 179 6.28 7.14 -33.32
N PRO A 180 5.33 7.83 -32.65
CA PRO A 180 4.71 9.06 -33.14
C PRO A 180 5.71 10.19 -33.49
N LEU A 181 6.79 10.33 -32.71
CA LEU A 181 7.86 11.30 -32.98
C LEU A 181 8.64 11.04 -34.30
N CYS A 182 8.61 9.80 -34.82
CA CYS A 182 9.21 9.47 -36.11
C CYS A 182 8.31 9.92 -37.28
N ALA A 183 6.99 10.00 -37.08
CA ALA A 183 6.02 10.44 -38.08
C ALA A 183 5.95 11.97 -38.21
N GLU A 184 6.12 12.71 -37.10
CA GLU A 184 6.14 14.19 -37.13
C GLU A 184 7.38 14.79 -37.80
N SER A 185 8.40 13.98 -38.07
CA SER A 185 9.67 14.41 -38.66
C SER A 185 9.86 13.98 -40.13
N ASP A 186 8.79 13.53 -40.79
CA ASP A 186 8.78 13.43 -42.25
C ASP A 186 8.52 14.84 -42.82
N PRO A 187 9.48 15.43 -43.57
CA PRO A 187 9.21 16.65 -44.30
C PRO A 187 8.17 16.32 -45.38
N ASP A 188 7.09 17.08 -45.40
CA ASP A 188 6.11 17.14 -46.49
C ASP A 188 6.86 17.10 -47.84
N PRO A 189 6.56 16.17 -48.76
CA PRO A 189 7.19 16.17 -50.07
C PRO A 189 6.84 17.50 -50.76
N PRO A 190 7.80 18.17 -51.44
CA PRO A 190 7.52 19.40 -52.15
C PRO A 190 6.46 19.11 -53.21
N GLY A 191 5.26 19.65 -53.00
CA GLY A 191 4.17 19.62 -53.96
C GLY A 191 4.59 20.32 -55.24
N HIS A 192 4.73 19.53 -56.30
CA HIS A 192 4.74 19.98 -57.69
C HIS A 192 3.31 20.23 -58.18
#